data_AF-A0A6J6ML76-F1
#
_entry.id   AF-A0A6J6ML76-F1
#
_cell.length_a   1.000
_cell.length_b   1.000
_cell.length_c   1.000
_cell.angle_alpha   90.00
_cell.angle_beta   90.00
_cell.angle_gamma   90.00
#
_symmetry.space_group_name_H-M   'P 1'
#
loop_
_entity.id
_entity.type
_entity.pdbx_description
1 polymer ?
#
loop_
_entity_poly.entity_id
_entity_poly.type
_entity_poly.pdbx_seq_one_letter_code
_entity_poly.pdbx_strand_id
1 'polypeptide(L)'
;MAERHVEIPEQVVQVGDELFVKIIDIDLERRRISLSLKQANEGHEVEIEAFDPTQYGMAARYDAEGNFIYPEGFDADSQEWRPGFETQREEWERQYAEAQTRFMAHRKQKEEAKAADAAADDAPVPEAVAEVSPE
;
A
#
# COMPACT_ATOMS: atom_id res chain seq x y z
N MET A 1 -8.65 4.31 -22.24
CA MET A 1 -8.01 4.13 -20.92
C MET A 1 -6.69 3.48 -21.24
N ALA A 2 -5.60 4.24 -21.18
CA ALA A 2 -4.29 3.75 -21.58
C ALA A 2 -3.79 2.79 -20.50
N GLU A 3 -3.75 1.51 -20.84
CA GLU A 3 -3.13 0.47 -20.05
C GLU A 3 -1.61 0.55 -20.27
N ARG A 4 -0.85 0.92 -19.23
CA ARG A 4 0.61 0.83 -19.29
C ARG A 4 1.01 -0.63 -19.43
N HIS A 5 1.41 -1.04 -20.64
CA HIS A 5 1.95 -2.36 -20.90
C HIS A 5 3.37 -2.43 -20.31
N VAL A 6 3.58 -3.33 -19.36
CA VAL A 6 4.90 -3.55 -18.75
C VAL A 6 5.57 -4.69 -19.50
N GLU A 7 6.54 -4.37 -20.35
CA GLU A 7 7.32 -5.36 -21.08
C GLU A 7 8.43 -5.96 -20.23
N ILE A 8 9.03 -5.16 -19.33
CA ILE A 8 10.14 -5.56 -18.48
C ILE A 8 9.85 -5.13 -17.02
N PRO A 9 9.95 -6.05 -16.04
CA PRO A 9 9.65 -5.72 -14.63
C PRO A 9 10.58 -4.63 -14.06
N GLU A 10 11.81 -4.51 -14.58
CA GLU A 10 12.79 -3.49 -14.18
C GLU A 10 12.34 -2.04 -14.49
N GLN A 11 11.33 -1.87 -15.36
CA GLN A 11 10.75 -0.55 -15.66
C GLN A 11 9.82 -0.04 -14.56
N VAL A 12 9.38 -0.93 -13.66
CA VAL A 12 8.38 -0.61 -12.63
C VAL A 12 8.87 -0.91 -11.21
N VAL A 13 9.86 -1.79 -11.04
CA VAL A 13 10.42 -2.14 -9.74
C VAL A 13 11.93 -2.32 -9.81
N GLN A 14 12.61 -2.01 -8.71
CA GLN A 14 14.05 -2.24 -8.56
C GLN A 14 14.32 -3.23 -7.42
N VAL A 15 15.44 -3.95 -7.49
CA VAL A 15 15.86 -4.85 -6.41
C VAL A 15 16.20 -4.02 -5.18
N GLY A 16 15.57 -4.36 -4.05
CA GLY A 16 15.71 -3.65 -2.77
C GLY A 16 14.61 -2.63 -2.49
N ASP A 17 13.64 -2.48 -3.40
CA ASP A 17 12.53 -1.55 -3.21
C ASP A 17 11.47 -2.11 -2.23
N GLU A 18 11.03 -1.29 -1.29
CA GLU A 18 9.99 -1.63 -0.32
C GLU A 18 8.63 -1.12 -0.83
N LEU A 19 7.84 -2.05 -1.37
CA LEU A 19 6.57 -1.73 -2.05
C LEU A 19 5.37 -2.37 -1.36
N PHE A 20 4.27 -1.64 -1.34
CA PHE A 20 2.95 -2.14 -0.99
C PHE A 20 2.33 -2.86 -2.19
N VAL A 21 2.09 -4.15 -2.03
CA VAL A 21 1.47 -5.00 -3.03
C VAL A 21 0.20 -5.65 -2.47
N LYS A 22 -0.78 -5.90 -3.33
CA LYS A 22 -2.00 -6.60 -2.95
C LYS A 22 -1.80 -8.09 -3.23
N ILE A 23 -2.13 -8.93 -2.25
CA ILE A 23 -2.22 -10.38 -2.48
C ILE A 23 -3.50 -10.65 -3.27
N ILE A 24 -3.37 -11.32 -4.40
CA ILE A 24 -4.51 -11.63 -5.28
C ILE A 24 -4.98 -13.05 -5.14
N ASP A 25 -4.06 -13.97 -4.86
CA ASP A 25 -4.34 -15.40 -4.79
C ASP A 25 -3.30 -16.09 -3.90
N ILE A 26 -3.74 -17.07 -3.12
CA ILE A 26 -2.90 -17.88 -2.24
C ILE A 26 -3.20 -19.35 -2.55
N ASP A 27 -2.24 -20.01 -3.20
CA ASP A 27 -2.30 -21.44 -3.49
C ASP A 27 -1.47 -22.18 -2.44
N LEU A 28 -2.15 -22.71 -1.42
CA LEU A 28 -1.51 -23.42 -0.31
C LEU A 28 -0.94 -24.78 -0.73
N GLU A 29 -1.55 -25.45 -1.70
CA GLU A 29 -1.11 -26.77 -2.19
C GLU A 29 0.24 -26.67 -2.90
N ARG A 30 0.41 -25.64 -3.74
CA ARG A 30 1.64 -25.36 -4.47
C ARG A 30 2.56 -24.40 -3.73
N ARG A 31 2.16 -23.93 -2.55
CA ARG A 31 2.88 -22.96 -1.71
C ARG A 31 3.26 -21.70 -2.49
N ARG A 32 2.34 -21.21 -3.31
CA ARG A 32 2.53 -20.03 -4.18
C ARG A 32 1.62 -18.90 -3.73
N ILE A 33 2.16 -17.68 -3.71
CA ILE A 33 1.41 -16.46 -3.44
C ILE A 33 1.51 -15.58 -4.67
N SER A 34 0.37 -15.15 -5.19
CA SER A 34 0.29 -14.24 -6.31
C SER A 34 0.11 -12.82 -5.78
N LEU A 35 0.91 -11.88 -6.29
CA LEU A 35 0.97 -10.50 -5.84
C LEU A 35 0.70 -9.55 -7.01
N SER A 36 0.05 -8.42 -6.75
CA SER A 36 -0.26 -7.41 -7.76
C SER A 36 0.05 -6.00 -7.24
N LEU A 37 1.01 -5.35 -7.88
CA LEU A 37 1.36 -3.94 -7.62
C LEU A 37 0.30 -3.01 -8.21
N LYS A 38 -0.19 -3.33 -9.41
CA LYS A 38 -1.23 -2.56 -10.09
C LYS A 38 -2.52 -2.49 -9.27
N GLN A 39 -3.01 -3.62 -8.76
CA GLN A 39 -4.22 -3.62 -7.94
C GLN A 39 -4.01 -3.01 -6.54
N ALA A 40 -2.77 -2.94 -6.04
CA ALA A 40 -2.47 -2.17 -4.83
C ALA A 40 -2.62 -0.66 -5.08
N ASN A 41 -2.13 -0.20 -6.23
CA ASN A 41 -2.19 1.20 -6.62
C ASN A 41 -3.60 1.64 -7.04
N GLU A 42 -4.32 0.80 -7.81
CA GLU A 42 -5.66 1.12 -8.36
C GLU A 42 -6.84 0.78 -7.45
N GLY A 43 -6.69 -0.06 -6.42
CA GLY A 43 -7.83 -0.64 -5.69
C GLY A 43 -8.92 0.35 -5.26
N HIS A 44 -10.07 0.30 -5.95
CA HIS A 44 -11.42 0.66 -5.48
C HIS A 44 -11.81 -0.40 -4.41
N GLU A 45 -12.37 -0.12 -3.22
CA GLU A 45 -13.71 0.42 -2.92
C GLU A 45 -13.81 1.12 -1.53
N VAL A 46 -12.69 1.31 -0.82
CA VAL A 46 -12.65 2.22 0.32
C VAL A 46 -11.66 3.31 -0.03
N GLU A 47 -12.18 4.50 -0.27
CA GLU A 47 -11.40 5.72 -0.48
C GLU A 47 -10.34 5.82 0.63
N ILE A 48 -9.06 5.74 0.24
CA ILE A 48 -7.88 5.80 1.12
C ILE A 48 -7.68 7.23 1.66
N GLU A 49 -8.78 7.96 1.89
CA GLU A 49 -8.76 9.23 2.62
C GLU A 49 -8.74 8.99 4.13
N ALA A 50 -9.34 7.89 4.60
CA ALA A 50 -9.28 7.50 6.00
C ALA A 50 -8.04 6.62 6.26
N PHE A 51 -7.11 7.12 7.07
CA PHE A 51 -6.02 6.31 7.62
C PHE A 51 -6.60 5.23 8.54
N ASP A 52 -6.59 3.98 8.08
CA ASP A 52 -6.92 2.82 8.89
C ASP A 52 -5.64 2.17 9.44
N PRO A 53 -5.29 2.36 10.72
CA PRO A 53 -4.04 1.83 11.27
C PRO A 53 -3.97 0.29 11.24
N THR A 54 -5.12 -0.39 11.20
CA THR A 54 -5.18 -1.87 11.21
C THR A 54 -4.69 -2.47 9.89
N GLN A 55 -4.92 -1.75 8.78
CA GLN A 55 -4.39 -2.12 7.47
C GLN A 55 -2.87 -1.93 7.35
N TYR A 56 -2.27 -1.12 8.23
CA TYR A 56 -0.84 -0.81 8.21
C TYR A 56 -0.08 -1.42 9.40
N GLY A 57 -0.63 -2.49 9.99
CA GLY A 57 0.06 -3.36 10.94
C GLY A 57 -0.14 -3.02 12.41
N MET A 58 -1.09 -2.15 12.76
CA MET A 58 -1.62 -2.09 14.13
C MET A 58 -2.56 -3.28 14.35
N ALA A 59 -2.25 -4.15 15.31
CA ALA A 59 -3.09 -5.32 15.58
C ALA A 59 -4.45 -4.89 16.16
N ALA A 60 -5.51 -4.99 15.37
CA ALA A 60 -6.86 -4.90 15.88
C ALA A 60 -7.20 -6.15 16.69
N ARG A 61 -7.69 -5.95 17.92
CA ARG A 61 -8.25 -7.04 18.73
C ARG A 61 -9.77 -6.96 18.62
N TYR A 62 -10.40 -8.11 18.44
CA TYR A 62 -11.86 -8.23 18.37
C TYR A 62 -12.34 -9.20 19.44
N ASP A 63 -13.53 -8.95 20.00
CA ASP A 63 -14.18 -9.87 20.93
C ASP A 63 -14.87 -11.04 20.20
N ALA A 64 -15.51 -11.94 20.96
CA ALA A 64 -16.19 -13.12 20.42
C ALA A 64 -17.43 -12.79 19.56
N GLU A 65 -17.96 -11.58 19.67
CA GLU A 65 -19.08 -11.05 18.91
C GLU A 65 -18.61 -10.22 17.70
N GLY A 66 -17.30 -10.03 17.55
CA GLY A 66 -16.69 -9.32 16.42
C GLY A 66 -16.57 -7.81 16.62
N ASN A 67 -16.80 -7.28 17.83
CA ASN A 67 -16.61 -5.85 18.08
C ASN A 67 -15.14 -5.54 18.35
N PHE A 68 -14.71 -4.33 17.96
CA PHE A 68 -13.34 -3.87 18.18
C PHE A 68 -13.08 -3.62 19.69
N ILE A 69 -12.03 -4.26 20.21
CA ILE A 69 -11.56 -4.08 21.58
C ILE A 69 -10.48 -3.00 21.57
N TYR A 70 -10.79 -1.88 22.21
CA TYR A 70 -9.81 -0.84 22.47
C TYR A 70 -8.68 -1.34 23.40
N PRO A 71 -7.46 -0.82 23.26
CA PRO A 71 -6.36 -1.20 24.12
C PRO A 71 -6.67 -0.92 25.59
N GLU A 72 -6.13 -1.77 26.48
CA GLU A 72 -6.34 -1.63 27.91
C GLU A 72 -5.84 -0.27 28.40
N GLY A 73 -6.70 0.46 29.11
CA GLY A 73 -6.41 1.82 29.56
C GLY A 73 -6.94 2.93 28.66
N PHE A 74 -7.41 2.64 27.44
CA PHE A 74 -8.10 3.61 26.59
C PHE A 74 -9.61 3.60 26.89
N ASP A 75 -10.15 4.75 27.24
CA ASP A 75 -11.57 4.95 27.48
C ASP A 75 -12.25 5.44 26.19
N ALA A 76 -13.06 4.58 25.56
CA ALA A 76 -13.69 4.90 24.28
C ALA A 76 -14.79 5.97 24.38
N ASP A 77 -15.39 6.13 25.57
CA ASP A 77 -16.44 7.14 25.81
C ASP A 77 -15.83 8.54 25.94
N SER A 78 -14.72 8.65 26.68
CA SER A 78 -14.02 9.92 26.90
C SER A 78 -12.92 10.21 25.88
N GLN A 79 -12.53 9.22 25.06
CA GLN A 79 -11.37 9.25 24.16
C GLN A 79 -10.04 9.57 24.86
N GLU A 80 -9.91 9.15 26.13
CA GLU A 80 -8.75 9.47 26.97
C GLU A 80 -8.07 8.20 27.50
N TRP A 81 -6.76 8.31 27.69
CA TRP A 81 -5.98 7.28 28.38
C TRP A 81 -6.09 7.47 29.89
N ARG A 82 -6.42 6.39 30.59
CA ARG A 82 -6.46 6.38 32.06
C ARG A 82 -5.04 6.55 32.63
N PRO A 83 -4.89 7.29 33.73
CA PRO A 83 -3.59 7.43 34.40
C PRO A 83 -3.05 6.06 34.85
N GLY A 84 -1.75 5.82 34.72
CA GLY A 84 -1.11 4.53 35.04
C GLY A 84 -0.95 3.56 33.86
N PHE A 85 -1.55 3.87 32.70
CA PHE A 85 -1.43 3.08 31.46
C PHE A 85 -0.47 3.71 30.46
N GLU A 86 0.50 4.51 30.92
CA GLU A 86 1.44 5.25 30.06
C GLU A 86 2.27 4.34 29.15
N THR A 87 2.66 3.15 29.62
CA THR A 87 3.40 2.18 28.80
C THR A 87 2.52 1.60 27.68
N GLN A 88 1.25 1.32 27.96
CA GLN A 88 0.30 0.86 26.93
C GLN A 88 0.02 1.98 25.92
N ARG A 89 -0.09 3.22 26.39
CA ARG A 89 -0.20 4.39 25.53
C ARG A 89 1.01 4.54 24.62
N GLU A 90 2.22 4.52 25.18
CA GLU A 90 3.45 4.69 24.41
C GLU A 90 3.63 3.59 23.35
N GLU A 91 3.31 2.34 23.69
CA GLU A 91 3.36 1.24 22.72
C GLU A 91 2.29 1.39 21.62
N TRP A 92 1.07 1.81 21.99
CA TRP A 92 0.02 2.10 21.02
C TRP A 92 0.39 3.27 20.11
N GLU A 93 0.93 4.36 20.67
CA GLU A 93 1.43 5.53 19.95
C GLU A 93 2.57 5.14 18.98
N ARG A 94 3.49 4.26 19.42
CA ARG A 94 4.57 3.73 18.58
C ARG A 94 4.00 2.94 17.40
N GLN A 95 3.10 1.99 17.66
CA GLN A 95 2.46 1.21 16.59
C GLN A 95 1.65 2.10 15.64
N TYR A 96 0.98 3.13 16.16
CA TYR A 96 0.27 4.11 15.35
C TYR A 96 1.22 4.90 14.45
N ALA A 97 2.36 5.37 14.98
CA ALA A 97 3.36 6.08 14.21
C ALA A 97 4.00 5.21 13.13
N GLU A 98 4.28 3.93 13.43
CA GLU A 98 4.75 2.95 12.44
C GLU A 98 3.71 2.71 11.34
N ALA A 99 2.43 2.54 11.72
CA ALA A 99 1.33 2.40 10.77
C ALA A 99 1.16 3.65 9.90
N GLN A 100 1.29 4.84 10.48
CA GLN A 100 1.22 6.11 9.76
C GLN A 100 2.39 6.24 8.77
N THR A 101 3.59 5.84 9.17
CA THR A 101 4.77 5.82 8.29
C THR A 101 4.53 4.93 7.08
N ARG A 102 4.00 3.72 7.29
CA ARG A 102 3.63 2.79 6.23
C ARG A 102 2.53 3.33 5.31
N PHE A 103 1.50 3.96 5.87
CA PHE A 103 0.46 4.62 5.08
C PHE A 103 1.01 5.74 4.20
N MET A 104 1.89 6.58 4.75
CA MET A 104 2.55 7.65 3.99
C MET A 104 3.41 7.09 2.86
N ALA A 105 4.16 6.01 3.12
CA ALA A 105 4.94 5.31 2.09
C ALA A 105 4.04 4.74 0.98
N HIS A 106 2.92 4.10 1.33
CA HIS A 106 1.95 3.61 0.34
C HIS A 106 1.31 4.75 -0.47
N ARG A 107 1.00 5.88 0.17
CA ARG A 107 0.48 7.08 -0.51
C ARG A 107 1.51 7.64 -1.49
N LYS A 108 2.78 7.74 -1.08
CA LYS A 108 3.89 8.17 -1.93
C LYS A 108 4.03 7.25 -3.16
N GLN A 109 4.00 5.93 -2.95
CA GLN A 109 4.03 4.94 -4.03
C GLN A 109 2.92 5.17 -5.05
N LYS A 110 1.69 5.46 -4.62
CA LYS A 110 0.57 5.77 -5.54
C LYS A 110 0.80 7.05 -6.32
N GLU A 111 1.32 8.09 -5.67
CA GLU A 111 1.65 9.35 -6.33
C GLU A 111 2.75 9.16 -7.37
N GLU A 112 3.82 8.43 -7.04
CA GLU A 112 4.92 8.10 -7.96
C GLU A 112 4.42 7.23 -9.13
N ALA A 113 3.56 6.24 -8.87
CA ALA A 113 2.94 5.44 -9.92
C ALA A 113 2.08 6.29 -10.87
N LYS A 114 1.30 7.23 -10.33
CA LYS A 114 0.50 8.17 -11.13
C LYS A 114 1.38 9.13 -11.93
N ALA A 115 2.46 9.64 -11.33
CA ALA A 115 3.42 10.50 -12.03
C ALA A 115 4.14 9.75 -13.16
N ALA A 116 4.52 8.49 -12.94
CA ALA A 116 5.12 7.64 -13.96
C ALA A 116 4.16 7.32 -15.12
N ASP A 117 2.87 7.18 -14.83
CA ASP A 117 1.82 7.02 -15.84
C ASP A 117 1.66 8.30 -16.67
N ALA A 118 1.55 9.47 -16.00
CA ALA A 118 1.45 10.76 -16.68
C ALA A 118 2.68 11.11 -17.53
N ALA A 119 3.90 10.79 -17.06
CA ALA A 119 5.13 11.03 -17.81
C ALA A 119 5.28 10.13 -19.05
N ALA A 120 4.65 8.95 -19.06
CA ALA A 120 4.66 8.07 -20.22
C ALA A 120 3.67 8.49 -21.30
N ASP A 121 2.60 9.20 -20.94
CA ASP A 121 1.65 9.79 -21.90
C ASP A 121 2.29 10.97 -22.67
N ASP A 122 3.23 11.70 -22.05
CA ASP A 122 3.96 12.84 -22.63
C ASP A 122 5.28 12.46 -23.35
N ALA A 123 5.70 11.20 -23.28
CA ALA A 123 6.95 10.76 -23.92
C ALA A 123 6.78 10.74 -25.46
N PRO A 124 7.62 11.45 -26.23
CA PRO A 124 7.57 11.36 -27.68
C PRO A 124 7.89 9.92 -28.09
N VAL A 125 6.98 9.28 -28.82
CA VAL A 125 7.23 8.01 -29.52
C VAL A 125 8.57 8.14 -30.24
N PRO A 126 9.59 7.31 -29.93
CA PRO A 126 10.78 7.29 -30.74
C PRO A 126 10.35 6.76 -32.11
N GLU A 127 10.27 7.66 -33.08
CA GLU A 127 10.09 7.34 -34.49
C GLU A 127 11.23 6.39 -34.87
N ALA A 128 10.92 5.10 -34.92
CA ALA A 128 11.79 4.08 -35.46
C ALA A 128 11.93 4.38 -36.96
N VAL A 129 12.95 5.19 -37.30
CA VAL A 129 13.41 5.37 -38.67
C VAL A 129 13.90 4.01 -39.17
N ALA A 130 13.00 3.32 -39.86
CA ALA A 130 13.33 2.20 -40.70
C ALA A 130 14.28 2.71 -41.79
N GLU A 131 15.58 2.52 -41.58
CA GLU A 131 16.58 2.58 -42.64
C GLU A 131 16.37 1.35 -43.54
N VAL A 132 15.37 1.47 -44.42
CA VAL A 132 15.26 0.65 -45.62
C VAL A 132 16.39 1.07 -46.55
N SER A 133 17.30 0.13 -46.81
CA SER A 133 18.30 0.21 -47.87
C SER A 133 17.68 0.56 -49.23
N PRO A 134 18.33 1.42 -50.00
CA PRO A 134 18.64 1.13 -51.41
C PRO A 134 20.11 1.50 -51.71
N GLU A 135 20.88 0.90 -52.63
CA GLU A 135 20.67 0.03 -53.80
C GLU A 135 21.95 -0.80 -54.00
#